data_AF-A0AA88RIP9-F1
#
_entry.id   AF-A0AA88RIP9-F1
#
_cell.length_a   1.000
_cell.length_b   1.000
_cell.length_c   1.000
_cell.angle_alpha   90.00
_cell.angle_beta   90.00
_cell.angle_gamma   90.00
#
_symmetry.space_group_name_H-M   'P 1'
#
loop_
_entity.id
_entity.type
_entity.pdbx_description
1 polymer ?
#
loop_
_entity_poly.entity_id
_entity_poly.type
_entity_poly.pdbx_seq_one_letter_code
_entity_poly.pdbx_strand_id
1 'polypeptide(L)'
;MKKLTRIWNKSRRDGDDDKFSLPTRDDFRPIDSHEQEEFVRSLERTQAQQSLLWKSVFAALLVCFTAFLIFSIYQQALSPWELRYHAYFMDEVDSWVVISADWAAVLVCSLAVTGLLHNSKYHRRWLCYSCCAGVLLAVFWLYHMLKLPKFRWDVIWLPFGPLSGAGLCLYVDHLLNESSEEVRKLRGYMYAFKAS
;
A
#
# COMPACT_ATOMS: atom_id res chain seq x y z
N MET A 1 15.61 -45.89 -2.07
CA MET A 1 16.34 -44.65 -2.39
C MET A 1 16.79 -44.49 -3.86
N LYS A 2 16.73 -45.49 -4.75
CA LYS A 2 17.20 -45.36 -6.16
C LYS A 2 16.22 -44.68 -7.14
N LYS A 3 14.97 -44.42 -6.75
CA LYS A 3 13.95 -43.75 -7.60
C LYS A 3 14.03 -42.22 -7.55
N LEU A 4 14.46 -41.65 -6.42
CA LEU A 4 14.54 -40.20 -6.23
C LEU A 4 15.75 -39.56 -6.94
N THR A 5 16.88 -40.26 -6.97
CA THR A 5 18.09 -39.81 -7.69
C THR A 5 17.91 -39.76 -9.20
N ARG A 6 17.02 -40.57 -9.78
CA ARG A 6 16.72 -40.53 -11.22
C ARG A 6 15.84 -39.36 -11.63
N ILE A 7 14.96 -38.91 -10.73
CA ILE A 7 14.08 -37.76 -10.95
C ILE A 7 14.87 -36.46 -10.81
N TRP A 8 15.78 -36.39 -9.83
CA TRP A 8 16.63 -35.23 -9.62
C TRP A 8 17.63 -35.00 -10.76
N ASN A 9 18.22 -36.06 -11.32
CA ASN A 9 19.14 -35.92 -12.46
C ASN A 9 18.44 -35.60 -13.79
N LYS A 10 17.12 -35.83 -13.89
CA LYS A 10 16.31 -35.41 -15.05
C LYS A 10 15.93 -33.93 -14.94
N SER A 11 15.55 -33.48 -13.74
CA SER A 11 15.27 -32.06 -13.45
C SER A 11 16.49 -31.15 -13.65
N ARG A 12 17.71 -31.66 -13.46
CA ARG A 12 18.94 -30.87 -13.64
C ARG A 12 19.41 -30.75 -15.10
N ARG A 13 18.89 -31.60 -16.00
CA ARG A 13 19.28 -31.60 -17.43
C ARG A 13 18.29 -30.83 -18.31
N ASP A 14 17.06 -30.64 -17.85
CA ASP A 14 16.00 -29.92 -18.56
C ASP A 14 15.77 -28.48 -18.00
N GLY A 15 16.64 -27.99 -17.10
CA GLY A 15 16.33 -26.80 -16.27
C GLY A 15 17.14 -25.52 -16.53
N ASP A 16 18.25 -25.58 -17.26
CA ASP A 16 19.16 -24.42 -17.42
C ASP A 16 19.39 -23.97 -18.87
N ASP A 17 18.97 -24.73 -19.88
CA ASP A 17 19.22 -24.37 -21.29
C ASP A 17 18.10 -23.50 -21.91
N ASP A 18 16.93 -23.40 -21.26
CA ASP A 18 15.79 -22.64 -21.79
C ASP A 18 15.74 -21.17 -21.34
N LYS A 19 16.65 -20.72 -20.47
CA LYS A 19 16.67 -19.31 -20.01
C LYS A 19 17.55 -18.40 -20.89
N PHE A 20 18.30 -19.00 -21.82
CA PHE A 20 19.11 -18.31 -22.83
C PHE A 20 18.86 -18.85 -24.24
N SER A 21 17.72 -19.49 -24.48
CA SER A 21 17.30 -19.85 -25.82
C SER A 21 16.89 -18.59 -26.58
N LEU A 22 17.63 -18.29 -27.65
CA LEU A 22 17.23 -17.31 -28.66
C LEU A 22 15.82 -17.68 -29.16
N PRO A 23 14.95 -16.70 -29.47
CA PRO A 23 13.59 -16.97 -29.92
C PRO A 23 13.64 -17.97 -31.07
N THR A 24 12.95 -19.09 -30.89
CA THR A 24 12.95 -20.17 -31.88
C THR A 24 12.05 -19.74 -33.03
N ARG A 25 12.25 -20.26 -34.23
CA ARG A 25 11.50 -19.86 -35.43
C ARG A 25 9.96 -19.93 -35.28
N ASP A 26 9.46 -20.71 -34.31
CA ASP A 26 8.04 -20.79 -33.96
C ASP A 26 7.52 -19.62 -33.08
N ASP A 27 8.38 -18.85 -32.41
CA ASP A 27 8.01 -17.64 -31.64
C ASP A 27 7.59 -16.47 -32.53
N PHE A 28 7.87 -16.54 -33.83
CA PHE A 28 7.45 -15.54 -34.82
C PHE A 28 6.06 -15.83 -35.39
N ARG A 29 5.38 -16.88 -34.92
CA ARG A 29 4.02 -17.18 -35.33
C ARG A 29 3.08 -16.19 -34.63
N PRO A 30 2.20 -15.48 -35.36
CA PRO A 30 1.20 -14.63 -34.74
C PRO A 30 0.42 -15.45 -33.71
N ILE A 31 0.32 -14.93 -32.49
CA ILE A 31 -0.39 -15.57 -31.40
C ILE A 31 -1.82 -15.89 -31.85
N ASP A 32 -2.34 -17.07 -31.50
CA ASP A 32 -3.70 -17.40 -31.90
C ASP A 32 -4.70 -16.50 -31.16
N SER A 33 -5.80 -16.16 -31.84
CA SER A 33 -6.83 -15.27 -31.28
C SER A 33 -7.44 -15.82 -29.98
N HIS A 34 -7.54 -17.15 -29.86
CA HIS A 34 -8.01 -17.81 -28.65
C HIS A 34 -6.97 -17.72 -27.52
N GLU A 35 -5.70 -17.99 -27.83
CA GLU A 35 -4.58 -17.86 -26.88
C GLU A 35 -4.43 -16.43 -26.37
N GLN A 36 -4.65 -15.42 -27.23
CA GLN A 36 -4.65 -14.01 -26.84
C GLN A 36 -5.81 -13.66 -25.90
N GLU A 37 -7.02 -14.14 -26.18
CA GLU A 37 -8.19 -13.92 -25.30
C GLU A 37 -8.01 -14.58 -23.93
N GLU A 38 -7.43 -15.79 -23.88
CA GLU A 38 -7.10 -16.49 -22.65
C GLU A 38 -6.01 -15.77 -21.86
N PHE A 39 -4.98 -15.27 -22.54
CA PHE A 39 -3.92 -14.49 -21.93
C PHE A 39 -4.47 -13.21 -21.28
N VAL A 40 -5.26 -12.42 -22.01
CA VAL A 40 -5.90 -11.20 -21.46
C VAL A 40 -6.80 -11.53 -20.27
N ARG A 41 -7.59 -12.61 -20.36
CA ARG A 41 -8.45 -13.07 -19.25
C ARG A 41 -7.63 -13.51 -18.02
N SER A 42 -6.48 -14.12 -18.24
CA SER A 42 -5.55 -14.51 -17.16
C SER A 42 -4.93 -13.29 -16.46
N LEU A 43 -4.60 -12.24 -17.22
CA LEU A 43 -4.08 -10.98 -16.70
C LEU A 43 -5.11 -10.27 -15.84
N GLU A 44 -6.37 -10.19 -16.30
CA GLU A 44 -7.46 -9.59 -15.51
C GLU A 44 -7.67 -10.29 -14.17
N ARG A 45 -7.68 -11.63 -14.17
CA ARG A 45 -7.83 -12.40 -12.93
C ARG A 45 -6.67 -12.19 -11.98
N THR A 46 -5.44 -12.29 -12.49
CA THR A 46 -4.22 -12.07 -11.70
C THR A 46 -4.20 -10.67 -11.11
N GLN A 47 -4.57 -9.66 -11.90
CA GLN A 47 -4.60 -8.28 -11.46
C GLN A 47 -5.68 -8.02 -10.41
N ALA A 48 -6.90 -8.55 -10.60
CA ALA A 48 -7.96 -8.44 -9.60
C ALA A 48 -7.55 -9.08 -8.26
N GLN A 49 -6.88 -10.23 -8.31
CA GLN A 49 -6.39 -10.92 -7.13
C GLN A 49 -5.24 -10.15 -6.46
N GLN A 50 -4.27 -9.66 -7.22
CA GLN A 50 -3.17 -8.84 -6.70
C GLN A 50 -3.70 -7.54 -6.08
N SER A 51 -4.68 -6.90 -6.71
CA SER A 51 -5.33 -5.70 -6.18
C SER A 51 -5.96 -5.96 -4.81
N LEU A 52 -6.74 -7.03 -4.68
CA LEU A 52 -7.36 -7.39 -3.39
C LEU A 52 -6.32 -7.75 -2.32
N LEU A 53 -5.29 -8.51 -2.69
CA LEU A 53 -4.23 -8.89 -1.76
C LEU A 53 -3.47 -7.68 -1.24
N TRP A 54 -3.02 -6.78 -2.12
CA TRP A 54 -2.29 -5.59 -1.70
C TRP A 54 -3.17 -4.63 -0.91
N LYS A 55 -4.42 -4.40 -1.33
CA LYS A 55 -5.38 -3.59 -0.55
C LYS A 55 -5.58 -4.17 0.86
N SER A 56 -5.69 -5.48 0.99
CA SER A 56 -5.84 -6.17 2.27
C SER A 56 -4.61 -6.03 3.16
N VAL A 57 -3.41 -6.25 2.62
CA VAL A 57 -2.14 -6.14 3.36
C VAL A 57 -1.94 -4.71 3.90
N PHE A 58 -2.13 -3.69 3.07
CA PHE A 58 -1.99 -2.30 3.51
C PHE A 58 -3.08 -1.87 4.50
N ALA A 59 -4.32 -2.32 4.30
CA ALA A 59 -5.38 -2.11 5.27
C ALA A 59 -5.04 -2.73 6.64
N ALA A 60 -4.54 -3.97 6.66
CA ALA A 60 -4.15 -4.65 7.89
C ALA A 60 -3.01 -3.91 8.62
N LEU A 61 -1.99 -3.45 7.88
CA LEU A 61 -0.90 -2.66 8.44
C LEU A 61 -1.40 -1.35 9.06
N LEU A 62 -2.31 -0.64 8.40
CA LEU A 62 -2.92 0.58 8.94
C LEU A 62 -3.79 0.33 10.17
N VAL A 63 -4.53 -0.78 10.19
CA VAL A 63 -5.32 -1.18 11.36
C VAL A 63 -4.41 -1.46 12.55
N CYS A 64 -3.30 -2.18 12.35
CA CYS A 64 -2.29 -2.39 13.39
C CYS A 64 -1.72 -1.06 13.91
N PHE A 65 -1.38 -0.13 13.02
CA PHE A 65 -0.91 1.21 13.40
C PHE A 65 -1.97 1.99 14.18
N THR A 66 -3.23 1.92 13.76
CA THR A 66 -4.35 2.57 14.44
C THR A 66 -4.54 2.01 15.85
N ALA A 67 -4.45 0.69 16.03
CA ALA A 67 -4.51 0.05 17.35
C ALA A 67 -3.36 0.52 18.26
N PHE A 68 -2.15 0.67 17.70
CA PHE A 68 -1.01 1.23 18.43
C PHE A 68 -1.27 2.69 18.87
N LEU A 69 -1.83 3.54 18.01
CA LEU A 69 -2.19 4.91 18.37
C LEU A 69 -3.26 4.96 19.46
N ILE A 70 -4.29 4.10 19.37
CA ILE A 70 -5.33 4.00 20.40
C ILE A 70 -4.70 3.60 21.75
N PHE A 71 -3.80 2.62 21.75
CA PHE A 71 -3.07 2.24 22.95
C PHE A 71 -2.23 3.40 23.52
N SER A 72 -1.55 4.15 22.65
CA SER A 72 -0.80 5.36 23.03
C SER A 72 -1.71 6.42 23.68
N ILE A 73 -2.91 6.65 23.13
CA ILE A 73 -3.91 7.57 23.71
C ILE A 73 -4.34 7.11 25.10
N TYR A 74 -4.63 5.81 25.26
CA TYR A 74 -5.02 5.26 26.57
C TYR A 74 -3.91 5.43 27.61
N GLN A 75 -2.66 5.18 27.23
CA GLN A 75 -1.53 5.40 28.14
C GLN A 75 -1.35 6.89 28.47
N GLN A 76 -1.43 7.79 27.49
CA GLN A 76 -1.33 9.23 27.74
C GLN A 76 -2.47 9.76 28.64
N ALA A 77 -3.66 9.17 28.58
CA ALA A 77 -4.80 9.55 29.42
C ALA A 77 -4.70 9.01 30.85
N LEU A 78 -4.15 7.80 31.06
CA LEU A 78 -4.03 7.15 32.36
C LEU A 78 -2.75 7.55 33.12
N SER A 79 -1.62 7.65 32.41
CA SER A 79 -0.30 8.01 32.92
C SER A 79 0.32 9.11 32.06
N PRO A 80 -0.08 10.39 32.24
CA PRO A 80 0.39 11.47 31.40
C PRO A 80 1.92 11.57 31.47
N TRP A 81 2.55 11.67 30.30
CA TRP A 81 4.01 11.85 30.11
C TRP A 81 4.89 10.64 30.48
N GLU A 82 4.30 9.47 30.73
CA GLU A 82 5.10 8.24 30.90
C GLU A 82 5.72 7.78 29.57
N LEU A 83 5.05 8.10 28.46
CA LEU A 83 5.54 7.87 27.10
C LEU A 83 6.65 8.85 26.74
N ARG A 84 7.87 8.32 26.52
CA ARG A 84 9.08 9.12 26.23
C ARG A 84 8.89 10.12 25.09
N TYR A 85 8.16 9.75 24.02
CA TYR A 85 7.97 10.61 22.85
C TYR A 85 6.92 11.71 23.06
N HIS A 86 5.93 11.50 23.93
CA HIS A 86 4.97 12.53 24.36
C HIS A 86 5.58 13.43 25.43
N ALA A 87 6.38 12.88 26.35
CA ALA A 87 7.05 13.61 27.45
C ALA A 87 7.88 14.80 26.98
N TYR A 88 8.40 14.79 25.75
CA TYR A 88 9.18 15.91 25.22
C TYR A 88 8.35 17.17 25.01
N PHE A 89 7.03 17.04 24.85
CA PHE A 89 6.13 18.16 24.63
C PHE A 89 5.50 18.71 25.92
N MET A 90 5.88 18.16 27.08
CA MET A 90 5.27 18.49 28.38
C MET A 90 5.30 19.98 28.72
N ASP A 91 6.40 20.68 28.38
CA ASP A 91 6.56 22.11 28.70
C ASP A 91 5.85 23.04 27.70
N GLU A 92 5.48 22.55 26.51
CA GLU A 92 5.00 23.40 25.41
C GLU A 92 3.56 23.12 24.98
N VAL A 93 3.04 21.93 25.25
CA VAL A 93 1.75 21.46 24.72
C VAL A 93 0.97 20.78 25.84
N ASP A 94 -0.28 21.19 26.03
CA ASP A 94 -1.17 20.51 26.98
C ASP A 94 -1.42 19.06 26.58
N SER A 95 -1.51 18.17 27.57
CA SER A 95 -1.78 16.73 27.34
C SER A 95 -3.05 16.50 26.51
N TRP A 96 -4.07 17.34 26.68
CA TRP A 96 -5.32 17.30 25.89
C TRP A 96 -5.11 17.57 24.40
N VAL A 97 -4.20 18.47 24.05
CA VAL A 97 -3.89 18.79 22.65
C VAL A 97 -3.22 17.58 22.00
N VAL A 98 -2.29 16.94 22.70
CA VAL A 98 -1.64 15.71 22.21
C VAL A 98 -2.65 14.57 22.02
N ILE A 99 -3.53 14.34 23.00
CA ILE A 99 -4.61 13.34 22.88
C ILE A 99 -5.50 13.64 21.67
N SER A 100 -5.87 14.91 21.45
CA SER A 100 -6.70 15.30 20.30
C SER A 100 -6.01 15.08 18.95
N ALA A 101 -4.69 15.33 18.88
CA ALA A 101 -3.90 15.12 17.68
C ALA A 101 -3.76 13.62 17.35
N ASP A 102 -3.59 12.77 18.37
CA ASP A 102 -3.57 11.32 18.20
C ASP A 102 -4.95 10.78 17.76
N TRP A 103 -6.05 11.31 18.30
CA TRP A 103 -7.41 10.99 17.82
C TRP A 103 -7.62 11.41 16.36
N ALA A 104 -7.10 12.58 15.96
CA ALA A 104 -7.14 13.01 14.58
C ALA A 104 -6.32 12.08 13.67
N ALA A 105 -5.16 11.59 14.13
CA ALA A 105 -4.38 10.59 13.40
C ALA A 105 -5.13 9.26 13.23
N VAL A 106 -5.82 8.79 14.28
CA VAL A 106 -6.70 7.61 14.22
C VAL A 106 -7.81 7.79 13.19
N LEU A 107 -8.44 8.97 13.13
CA LEU A 107 -9.44 9.29 12.12
C LEU A 107 -8.86 9.27 10.71
N VAL A 108 -7.68 9.89 10.50
CA VAL A 108 -7.00 9.89 9.20
C VAL A 108 -6.71 8.47 8.71
N CYS A 109 -6.19 7.61 9.58
CA CYS A 109 -5.93 6.20 9.26
C CYS A 109 -7.22 5.42 8.98
N SER A 110 -8.28 5.64 9.76
CA SER A 110 -9.58 4.99 9.56
C SER A 110 -10.23 5.39 8.22
N LEU A 111 -10.10 6.66 7.83
CA LEU A 111 -10.54 7.15 6.52
C LEU A 111 -9.72 6.53 5.37
N ALA A 112 -8.41 6.35 5.55
CA ALA A 112 -7.56 5.67 4.57
C ALA A 112 -7.98 4.21 4.38
N VAL A 113 -8.22 3.47 5.47
CA VAL A 113 -8.71 2.08 5.43
C VAL A 113 -10.07 2.00 4.73
N THR A 114 -10.99 2.90 5.09
CA THR A 114 -12.32 2.95 4.46
C THR A 114 -12.23 3.26 2.97
N GLY A 115 -11.35 4.20 2.58
CA GLY A 115 -11.09 4.54 1.18
C GLY A 115 -10.47 3.38 0.39
N LEU A 116 -9.64 2.55 1.02
CA LEU A 116 -8.99 1.42 0.37
C LEU A 116 -9.94 0.22 0.18
N LEU A 117 -10.81 -0.05 1.16
CA LEU A 117 -11.73 -1.18 1.14
C LEU A 117 -13.00 -0.92 0.31
N HIS A 118 -13.46 0.33 0.22
CA HIS A 118 -14.74 0.65 -0.38
C HIS A 118 -14.60 1.13 -1.84
N ASN A 119 -14.84 0.25 -2.82
CA ASN A 119 -14.80 0.53 -4.28
C ASN A 119 -15.99 1.39 -4.79
N SER A 120 -16.41 2.41 -4.05
CA SER A 120 -17.47 3.34 -4.49
C SER A 120 -16.89 4.57 -5.17
N LYS A 121 -17.67 5.27 -6.01
CA LYS A 121 -17.28 6.54 -6.70
C LYS A 121 -16.63 7.58 -5.78
N TYR A 122 -16.84 7.48 -4.47
CA TYR A 122 -16.30 8.38 -3.45
C TYR A 122 -14.94 7.95 -2.87
N HIS A 123 -14.39 6.77 -3.20
CA HIS A 123 -13.14 6.23 -2.61
C HIS A 123 -11.96 7.20 -2.76
N ARG A 124 -11.79 7.78 -3.95
CA ARG A 124 -10.73 8.75 -4.26
C ARG A 124 -10.89 10.06 -3.46
N ARG A 125 -12.12 10.46 -3.11
CA ARG A 125 -12.36 11.62 -2.24
C ARG A 125 -11.97 11.30 -0.80
N TRP A 126 -12.32 10.12 -0.29
CA TRP A 126 -11.93 9.69 1.05
C TRP A 126 -10.40 9.59 1.22
N LEU A 127 -9.71 9.02 0.23
CA LEU A 127 -8.25 8.96 0.23
C LEU A 127 -7.60 10.35 0.12
N CYS A 128 -8.18 11.25 -0.69
CA CYS A 128 -7.72 12.64 -0.79
C CYS A 128 -7.92 13.40 0.53
N TYR A 129 -9.09 13.27 1.17
CA TYR A 129 -9.34 13.87 2.48
C TYR A 129 -8.41 13.33 3.56
N SER A 130 -8.18 12.02 3.58
CA SER A 130 -7.21 11.39 4.48
C SER A 130 -5.80 11.96 4.26
N CYS A 131 -5.36 12.12 3.01
CA CYS A 131 -4.06 12.71 2.69
C CYS A 131 -3.96 14.19 3.12
N CYS A 132 -4.96 15.02 2.77
CA CYS A 132 -4.98 16.43 3.19
C CYS A 132 -4.95 16.57 4.72
N ALA A 133 -5.75 15.78 5.43
CA ALA A 133 -5.75 15.77 6.89
C ALA A 133 -4.42 15.24 7.48
N GLY A 134 -3.81 14.24 6.84
CA GLY A 134 -2.47 13.74 7.18
C GLY A 134 -1.38 14.80 7.01
N VAL A 135 -1.44 15.62 5.96
CA VAL A 135 -0.53 16.76 5.75
C VAL A 135 -0.71 17.82 6.84
N LEU A 136 -1.96 18.17 7.19
CA LEU A 136 -2.23 19.13 8.26
C LEU A 136 -1.68 18.63 9.60
N LEU A 137 -1.85 17.34 9.92
CA LEU A 137 -1.27 16.72 11.12
C LEU A 137 0.26 16.71 11.08
N ALA A 138 0.86 16.42 9.94
CA ALA A 138 2.31 16.45 9.79
C ALA A 138 2.87 17.86 10.00
N VAL A 139 2.22 18.89 9.43
CA VAL A 139 2.60 20.30 9.64
C VAL A 139 2.45 20.69 11.11
N PHE A 140 1.35 20.28 11.76
CA PHE A 140 1.12 20.53 13.18
C PHE A 140 2.25 19.95 14.05
N TRP A 141 2.59 18.68 13.87
CA TRP A 141 3.66 18.03 14.62
C TRP A 141 5.04 18.60 14.29
N LEU A 142 5.31 18.91 13.03
CA LEU A 142 6.58 19.50 12.60
C LEU A 142 6.76 20.92 13.15
N TYR A 143 5.69 21.71 13.24
CA TYR A 143 5.71 23.01 13.88
C TYR A 143 6.10 22.91 15.36
N HIS A 144 5.48 22.00 16.11
CA HIS A 144 5.83 21.76 17.50
C HIS A 144 7.25 21.18 17.67
N MET A 145 7.73 20.36 16.73
CA MET A 145 9.12 19.87 16.71
C MET A 145 10.16 20.96 16.54
N LEU A 146 9.88 21.95 15.69
CA LEU A 146 10.80 23.07 15.44
C LEU A 146 10.86 24.04 16.61
N LYS A 147 9.80 24.08 17.43
CA LYS A 147 9.72 24.95 18.60
C LYS A 147 10.53 24.41 19.78
N LEU A 148 10.75 23.08 19.83
CA LEU A 148 11.58 22.44 20.83
C LEU A 148 13.05 22.90 20.75
N PRO A 149 13.72 23.15 21.89
CA PRO A 149 15.09 23.65 21.93
C PRO A 149 16.14 22.66 21.43
N LYS A 150 15.80 21.36 21.31
CA LYS A 150 16.66 20.32 20.72
C LYS A 150 15.85 19.47 19.75
N PHE A 151 16.24 19.50 18.48
CA PHE A 151 15.64 18.67 17.45
C PHE A 151 15.97 17.19 17.68
N ARG A 152 14.93 16.36 17.81
CA ARG A 152 15.04 14.94 18.20
C ARG A 152 14.47 14.05 17.09
N TRP A 153 15.36 13.38 16.36
CA TRP A 153 14.99 12.48 15.26
C TRP A 153 14.16 11.27 15.70
N ASP A 154 14.24 10.87 16.97
CA ASP A 154 13.48 9.74 17.53
C ASP A 154 11.96 9.91 17.44
N VAL A 155 11.48 11.15 17.29
CA VAL A 155 10.06 11.50 17.32
C VAL A 155 9.55 11.86 15.93
N ILE A 156 10.39 11.75 14.90
CA ILE A 156 10.02 12.07 13.52
C ILE A 156 8.93 11.14 12.97
N TRP A 157 8.73 9.97 13.59
CA TRP A 157 7.67 9.06 13.18
C TRP A 157 6.25 9.61 13.47
N LEU A 158 6.07 10.57 14.40
CA LEU A 158 4.75 11.16 14.67
C LEU A 158 4.17 11.94 13.46
N PRO A 159 4.89 12.91 12.86
CA PRO A 159 4.41 13.60 11.66
C PRO A 159 4.38 12.68 10.43
N PHE A 160 5.39 11.81 10.29
CA PHE A 160 5.54 11.00 9.08
C PHE A 160 4.69 9.73 9.09
N GLY A 161 4.24 9.22 10.24
CA GLY A 161 3.46 7.98 10.33
C GLY A 161 2.11 8.07 9.61
N PRO A 162 1.20 8.95 10.05
CA PRO A 162 -0.11 9.14 9.39
C PRO A 162 0.04 9.64 7.94
N LEU A 163 1.02 10.50 7.67
CA LEU A 163 1.30 11.03 6.34
C LEU A 163 1.77 9.93 5.37
N SER A 164 2.75 9.11 5.79
CA SER A 164 3.25 8.00 4.98
C SER A 164 2.18 6.94 4.78
N GLY A 165 1.37 6.63 5.80
CA GLY A 165 0.25 5.71 5.69
C GLY A 165 -0.79 6.17 4.65
N ALA A 166 -1.24 7.42 4.74
CA ALA A 166 -2.20 7.99 3.79
C ALA A 166 -1.62 8.12 2.37
N GLY A 167 -0.37 8.58 2.25
CA GLY A 167 0.32 8.71 0.97
C GLY A 167 0.56 7.38 0.27
N LEU A 168 1.00 6.36 1.02
CA LEU A 168 1.20 5.01 0.50
C LEU A 168 -0.11 4.38 0.03
N CYS A 169 -1.22 4.62 0.75
CA CYS A 169 -2.53 4.13 0.32
C CYS A 169 -3.03 4.80 -0.96
N LEU A 170 -2.80 6.11 -1.12
CA LEU A 170 -3.07 6.80 -2.37
C LEU A 170 -2.22 6.27 -3.53
N TYR A 171 -0.93 6.02 -3.27
CA TYR A 171 -0.01 5.49 -4.27
C TYR A 171 -0.42 4.08 -4.72
N VAL A 172 -0.77 3.20 -3.78
CA VAL A 172 -1.26 1.85 -4.08
C VAL A 172 -2.58 1.91 -4.85
N ASP A 173 -3.53 2.77 -4.46
CA ASP A 173 -4.79 2.93 -5.22
C ASP A 173 -4.52 3.42 -6.65
N HIS A 174 -3.58 4.36 -6.83
CA HIS A 174 -3.18 4.85 -8.14
C HIS A 174 -2.56 3.74 -9.01
N LEU A 175 -1.59 2.99 -8.49
CA LEU A 175 -0.94 1.88 -9.20
C LEU A 175 -1.95 0.80 -9.61
N LEU A 176 -2.88 0.46 -8.71
CA LEU A 176 -3.90 -0.55 -9.01
C LEU A 176 -4.88 -0.07 -10.08
N ASN A 177 -5.21 1.23 -10.09
CA ASN A 177 -6.07 1.81 -11.11
C ASN A 177 -5.36 1.91 -12.47
N GLU A 178 -4.10 2.33 -12.50
CA GLU A 178 -3.29 2.39 -13.73
C GLU A 178 -3.15 1.01 -14.37
N SER A 179 -2.80 -0.01 -13.57
CA SER A 179 -2.75 -1.39 -14.04
C SER A 179 -4.08 -1.85 -14.65
N SER A 180 -5.22 -1.40 -14.11
CA SER A 180 -6.55 -1.78 -14.63
C SER A 180 -6.88 -1.11 -15.95
N GLU A 181 -6.40 0.11 -16.13
CA GLU A 181 -6.54 0.84 -17.38
C GLU A 181 -5.68 0.22 -18.48
N GLU A 182 -4.48 -0.24 -18.17
CA GLU A 182 -3.60 -0.92 -19.13
C GLU A 182 -4.22 -2.24 -19.63
N VAL A 183 -4.74 -3.07 -18.72
CA VAL A 183 -5.43 -4.31 -19.11
C VAL A 183 -6.70 -4.02 -19.91
N ARG A 184 -7.45 -2.96 -19.55
CA ARG A 184 -8.62 -2.52 -20.32
C ARG A 184 -8.24 -2.00 -21.71
N LYS A 185 -7.14 -1.26 -21.85
CA LYS A 185 -6.60 -0.81 -23.15
C LYS A 185 -6.19 -2.02 -24.00
N LEU A 186 -5.53 -3.02 -23.41
CA LEU A 186 -5.13 -4.24 -24.08
C LEU A 186 -6.33 -5.00 -24.66
N ARG A 187 -7.40 -5.14 -23.87
CA ARG A 187 -8.70 -5.68 -24.35
C ARG A 187 -9.30 -4.81 -25.47
N GLY A 188 -9.20 -3.49 -25.36
CA GLY A 188 -9.68 -2.54 -26.38
C GLY A 188 -8.96 -2.72 -27.72
N TYR A 189 -7.63 -2.88 -27.72
CA TYR A 189 -6.85 -3.13 -28.93
C TYR A 189 -7.20 -4.47 -29.58
N MET A 190 -7.45 -5.51 -28.78
CA MET A 190 -7.90 -6.80 -29.30
C MET A 190 -9.26 -6.70 -30.02
N TYR A 191 -10.22 -5.96 -29.46
CA TYR A 191 -11.51 -5.74 -30.13
C TYR A 191 -11.40 -4.85 -31.37
N ALA A 192 -10.56 -3.80 -31.34
CA ALA A 192 -10.33 -2.94 -32.49
C ALA A 192 -9.71 -3.71 -33.67
N PHE A 193 -8.76 -4.60 -33.39
CA PHE A 193 -8.16 -5.48 -34.39
C PHE A 193 -9.16 -6.49 -34.97
N LYS A 194 -10.05 -7.04 -34.13
CA LYS A 194 -11.11 -7.97 -34.59
C LYS A 194 -12.20 -7.30 -35.43
N ALA A 195 -12.31 -5.97 -35.36
CA ALA A 195 -13.30 -5.18 -36.09
C ALA A 195 -12.80 -4.59 -37.42
N SER A 196 -11.48 -4.63 -37.69
CA SER A 196 -10.88 -4.24 -38.97
C SER A 196 -10.71 -5.44 -39.90
#